data_AF-A0A5Q4FP77-F1
#
_entry.id   AF-A0A5Q4FP77-F1
#
_cell.length_a   1.000
_cell.length_b   1.000
_cell.length_c   1.000
_cell.angle_alpha   90.00
_cell.angle_beta   90.00
_cell.angle_gamma   90.00
#
_symmetry.space_group_name_H-M   'P 1'
#
loop_
_entity.id
_entity.type
_entity.pdbx_description
1 polymer ?
#
loop_
_entity_poly.entity_id
_entity_poly.type
_entity_poly.pdbx_seq_one_letter_code
_entity_poly.pdbx_strand_id
1 'polypeptide(L)'
;MDPVWMLVGGALLILGAVGATVTQRRLEAEGRAAVAPLWLVPFGILVGAGAAMVRGWDLWASIIVGAVLVPVVGVAGRLWEVRRARRRRGR
;
A
#
# COMPACT_ATOMS: atom_id res chain seq x y z
N MET A 1 -13.12 -16.13 -15.35
CA MET A 1 -12.49 -16.17 -14.01
C MET A 1 -13.55 -16.64 -13.03
N ASP A 2 -13.25 -17.63 -12.18
CA ASP A 2 -14.25 -18.11 -11.24
C ASP A 2 -14.60 -17.02 -10.22
N PRO A 3 -15.88 -16.86 -9.86
CA PRO A 3 -16.32 -15.83 -8.92
C PRO A 3 -15.63 -15.94 -7.54
N VAL A 4 -15.21 -17.16 -7.16
CA VAL A 4 -14.44 -17.41 -5.93
C VAL A 4 -13.09 -16.71 -5.96
N TRP A 5 -12.36 -16.75 -7.07
CA TRP A 5 -11.06 -16.08 -7.23
C TRP A 5 -11.19 -14.56 -7.18
N MET A 6 -12.31 -14.03 -7.69
CA MET A 6 -12.61 -12.60 -7.63
C MET A 6 -12.88 -12.13 -6.19
N LEU A 7 -13.59 -12.94 -5.39
CA LEU A 7 -13.82 -12.68 -3.97
C LEU A 7 -12.53 -12.75 -3.16
N VAL A 8 -11.70 -13.77 -3.39
CA VAL A 8 -10.39 -13.92 -2.74
C VAL A 8 -9.47 -12.76 -3.10
N GLY A 9 -9.38 -12.42 -4.38
CA GLY A 9 -8.57 -11.29 -4.84
C GLY A 9 -9.05 -9.95 -4.28
N GLY A 10 -10.37 -9.73 -4.22
CA GLY A 10 -10.97 -8.57 -3.57
C GLY A 10 -10.65 -8.47 -2.08
N ALA A 11 -10.73 -9.60 -1.36
CA ALA A 11 -10.39 -9.65 0.06
C ALA A 11 -8.90 -9.34 0.31
N LEU A 12 -8.00 -9.85 -0.53
CA LEU A 12 -6.56 -9.55 -0.46
C LEU A 12 -6.27 -8.06 -0.71
N LEU A 13 -6.96 -7.44 -1.67
CA LEU A 13 -6.85 -6.00 -1.92
C LEU A 13 -7.27 -5.18 -0.70
N ILE A 14 -8.41 -5.53 -0.08
CA ILE A 14 -8.92 -4.83 1.10
C ILE A 14 -7.96 -5.00 2.28
N LEU A 15 -7.54 -6.24 2.56
CA LEU A 15 -6.59 -6.53 3.64
C LEU A 15 -5.25 -5.81 3.43
N GLY A 16 -4.72 -5.83 2.22
CA GLY A 16 -3.49 -5.12 1.85
C GLY A 16 -3.62 -3.61 2.05
N ALA A 17 -4.68 -2.99 1.53
CA ALA A 17 -4.90 -1.55 1.64
C ALA A 17 -5.15 -1.09 3.09
N VAL A 18 -6.03 -1.78 3.82
CA VAL A 18 -6.35 -1.46 5.22
C VAL A 18 -5.11 -1.69 6.09
N GLY A 19 -4.42 -2.81 5.92
CA GLY A 19 -3.21 -3.13 6.67
C GLY A 19 -2.07 -2.14 6.42
N ALA A 20 -1.86 -1.72 5.17
CA ALA A 20 -0.91 -0.66 4.83
C ALA A 20 -1.26 0.66 5.55
N THR A 21 -2.54 1.04 5.52
CA THR A 21 -3.03 2.29 6.14
C THR A 21 -2.84 2.28 7.65
N VAL A 22 -3.23 1.19 8.33
CA VAL A 22 -3.10 1.06 9.79
C VAL A 22 -1.63 1.03 10.20
N THR A 23 -0.79 0.27 9.48
CA THR A 23 0.65 0.18 9.74
C THR A 23 1.34 1.53 9.55
N GLN A 24 1.01 2.25 8.47
CA GLN A 24 1.56 3.58 8.23
C GLN A 24 1.21 4.55 9.37
N ARG A 25 -0.06 4.60 9.79
CA ARG A 25 -0.51 5.45 10.91
C ARG A 25 0.16 5.06 12.24
N ARG A 26 0.33 3.77 12.50
CA ARG A 26 1.04 3.26 13.70
C ARG A 26 2.49 3.71 13.71
N LEU A 27 3.20 3.55 12.60
CA LEU A 27 4.62 3.92 12.49
C LEU A 27 4.83 5.43 12.53
N GLU A 28 3.89 6.22 12.00
CA GLU A 28 3.88 7.67 12.15
C GLU A 28 3.67 8.08 13.62
N ALA A 29 2.74 7.45 14.33
CA ALA A 29 2.50 7.71 15.75
C ALA A 29 3.71 7.34 16.64
N GLU A 30 4.45 6.28 16.28
CA GLU A 30 5.69 5.87 16.96
C GLU A 30 6.93 6.69 16.57
N GLY A 31 6.81 7.64 15.63
CA GLY A 31 7.97 8.40 15.13
C GLY A 31 8.94 7.57 14.28
N ARG A 32 8.57 6.34 13.91
CA ARG A 32 9.38 5.38 13.12
C ARG A 32 9.15 5.50 11.61
N ALA A 33 8.81 6.70 11.15
CA ALA A 33 8.48 6.95 9.74
C ALA A 33 9.61 6.61 8.76
N ALA A 34 10.86 6.48 9.22
CA ALA A 34 11.99 6.04 8.40
C ALA A 34 11.94 4.54 8.03
N VAL A 35 11.31 3.70 8.85
CA VAL A 35 11.22 2.24 8.62
C VAL A 35 9.89 1.86 7.95
N ALA A 36 8.96 2.80 7.82
CA ALA A 36 7.65 2.61 7.18
C ALA A 36 7.69 1.96 5.80
N PRO A 37 8.63 2.28 4.88
CA PRO A 37 8.63 1.67 3.56
C PRO A 37 8.81 0.16 3.60
N LEU A 38 9.70 -0.35 4.47
CA LEU A 38 9.99 -1.77 4.56
C LEU A 38 8.81 -2.56 5.16
N TRP A 39 8.13 -1.96 6.15
CA TRP A 39 6.93 -2.54 6.77
C TRP A 39 5.70 -2.53 5.84
N LEU A 40 5.70 -1.71 4.78
CA LEU A 40 4.63 -1.65 3.80
C LEU A 40 4.74 -2.71 2.68
N VAL A 41 5.92 -3.32 2.50
CA VAL A 41 6.19 -4.32 1.46
C VAL A 41 5.23 -5.53 1.52
N PRO A 42 4.97 -6.16 2.69
CA PRO A 42 4.06 -7.30 2.77
C PRO A 42 2.63 -6.95 2.32
N PHE A 43 2.18 -5.72 2.59
CA PHE A 43 0.88 -5.24 2.13
C PHE A 43 0.86 -4.98 0.62
N GLY A 44 1.98 -4.50 0.06
CA GLY A 44 2.18 -4.40 -1.38
C GLY A 44 2.06 -5.76 -2.09
N ILE A 45 2.64 -6.81 -1.50
CA ILE A 45 2.51 -8.19 -2.02
C ILE A 45 1.05 -8.63 -2.03
N LEU A 46 0.29 -8.37 -0.96
CA LEU A 46 -1.14 -8.69 -0.88
C LEU A 46 -1.97 -7.93 -1.92
N VAL A 47 -1.70 -6.64 -2.11
CA VAL A 47 -2.37 -5.82 -3.12
C VAL A 47 -2.05 -6.32 -4.53
N GLY A 48 -0.78 -6.64 -4.80
CA GLY A 48 -0.32 -7.19 -6.07
C GLY A 48 -0.96 -8.55 -6.40
N ALA A 49 -0.96 -9.46 -5.42
CA ALA A 49 -1.59 -10.78 -5.55
C ALA A 49 -3.11 -10.66 -5.76
N GLY A 50 -3.78 -9.80 -5.00
CA GLY A 50 -5.21 -9.54 -5.16
C GLY A 50 -5.56 -8.94 -6.53
N ALA A 51 -4.75 -8.00 -7.03
CA ALA A 51 -4.93 -7.42 -8.36
C ALA A 51 -4.74 -8.46 -9.49
N ALA A 52 -3.75 -9.33 -9.37
CA ALA A 52 -3.55 -10.44 -10.32
C ALA A 52 -4.76 -11.38 -10.36
N MET A 53 -5.29 -11.75 -9.20
CA MET A 53 -6.46 -12.64 -9.09
C MET A 53 -7.76 -12.00 -9.60
N VAL A 54 -7.90 -10.67 -9.56
CA VAL A 54 -9.10 -9.97 -10.05
C VAL A 54 -9.02 -9.70 -11.56
N ARG A 55 -7.84 -9.34 -12.09
CA ARG A 55 -7.68 -8.97 -13.51
C ARG A 55 -7.08 -10.05 -14.40
N GLY A 56 -6.65 -11.18 -13.81
CA GLY A 56 -6.00 -12.27 -14.55
C GLY A 56 -4.62 -11.90 -15.07
N TRP A 57 -3.94 -10.96 -14.41
CA TRP A 57 -2.57 -10.57 -14.75
C TRP A 57 -1.57 -11.60 -14.22
N ASP A 58 -0.34 -11.55 -14.74
CA ASP A 58 0.75 -12.38 -14.21
C ASP A 58 0.94 -12.12 -12.71
N LEU A 59 0.91 -13.21 -11.93
CA LEU A 59 0.92 -13.16 -10.47
C LEU A 59 2.24 -12.61 -9.95
N TRP A 60 3.36 -13.07 -10.52
CA TRP A 60 4.70 -12.67 -10.08
C TRP A 60 4.96 -11.20 -10.38
N ALA A 61 4.67 -10.75 -11.60
CA ALA A 61 4.78 -9.36 -11.99
C ALA A 61 3.91 -8.45 -11.12
N SER A 62 2.67 -8.85 -10.85
CA SER A 62 1.76 -8.05 -10.03
C SER A 62 2.20 -7.97 -8.57
N ILE A 63 2.72 -9.06 -7.99
CA ILE A 63 3.30 -9.08 -6.64
C ILE A 63 4.49 -8.12 -6.57
N ILE A 64 5.42 -8.20 -7.52
CA ILE A 64 6.61 -7.33 -7.55
C ILE A 64 6.19 -5.86 -7.68
N VAL A 65 5.25 -5.57 -8.60
CA VAL A 65 4.71 -4.23 -8.78
C VAL A 65 4.06 -3.73 -7.49
N GLY A 66 3.18 -4.51 -6.87
CA GLY A 66 2.52 -4.13 -5.62
C GLY A 66 3.51 -3.88 -4.47
N ALA A 67 4.50 -4.76 -4.31
CA ALA A 67 5.55 -4.68 -3.30
C ALA A 67 6.39 -3.40 -3.40
N VAL A 68 6.59 -2.88 -4.62
CA VAL A 68 7.33 -1.64 -4.86
C VAL A 68 6.42 -0.42 -4.80
N LEU A 69 5.24 -0.50 -5.42
CA LEU A 69 4.34 0.64 -5.60
C LEU A 69 3.74 1.12 -4.28
N VAL A 70 3.34 0.20 -3.39
CA VAL A 70 2.67 0.57 -2.12
C VAL A 70 3.60 1.36 -1.19
N PRO A 71 4.87 0.97 -0.95
CA PRO A 71 5.83 1.80 -0.21
C PRO A 71 6.07 3.16 -0.87
N VAL A 72 6.20 3.20 -2.20
CA VAL A 72 6.43 4.45 -2.96
C VAL A 72 5.26 5.42 -2.79
N VAL A 73 4.02 4.94 -2.89
CA VAL A 73 2.80 5.74 -2.68
C VAL A 73 2.71 6.22 -1.24
N GLY A 74 3.06 5.37 -0.26
CA GLY A 74 3.11 5.77 1.16
C GLY A 74 4.10 6.92 1.40
N VAL A 75 5.31 6.83 0.84
CA VAL A 75 6.33 7.89 0.92
C VAL A 75 5.89 9.17 0.20
N ALA A 76 5.31 9.04 -1.00
CA ALA A 76 4.83 10.17 -1.78
C ALA A 76 3.68 10.91 -1.07
N GLY A 77 2.74 10.17 -0.48
CA GLY A 77 1.65 10.70 0.34
C GLY A 77 2.19 11.53 1.51
N ARG A 78 3.16 10.99 2.25
CA ARG A 78 3.82 11.70 3.36
C ARG A 78 4.52 12.98 2.89
N LEU A 79 5.27 12.93 1.79
CA LEU A 79 5.94 14.11 1.23
C LEU A 79 4.93 15.21 0.83
N TRP A 80 3.78 14.80 0.29
CA TRP A 80 2.72 15.73 -0.09
C TRP A 80 2.06 16.37 1.14
N GLU A 81 1.81 15.60 2.20
CA GLU A 81 1.30 16.12 3.47
C GLU A 81 2.28 17.11 4.12
N VAL A 82 3.58 16.79 4.14
CA VAL A 82 4.61 17.71 4.65
C VAL A 82 4.64 19.01 3.83
N ARG A 83 4.56 18.92 2.49
CA ARG A 83 4.49 20.11 1.63
C ARG A 83 3.22 20.93 1.91
N ARG A 84 2.07 20.28 2.09
CA ARG A 84 0.79 20.93 2.37
C ARG A 84 0.79 21.63 3.74
N ALA A 85 1.39 21.01 4.75
CA ALA A 85 1.55 21.59 6.07
C ALA A 85 2.45 22.85 6.05
N ARG A 86 3.55 22.83 5.28
CA ARG A 86 4.41 24.02 5.11
C ARG A 86 3.69 25.17 4.42
N ARG A 87 2.86 24.89 3.41
CA ARG A 87 2.05 25.93 2.74
C ARG A 87 1.03 26.61 3.65
N ARG A 88 0.57 25.95 4.72
CA ARG A 88 -0.40 26.52 5.68
C ARG A 88 0.24 27.38 6.78
N ARG A 89 1.52 27.17 7.11
CA ARG A 89 2.25 27.99 8.11
C ARG A 89 2.91 29.25 7.53
N GLY A 90 2.95 29.38 6.20
CA GLY A 90 3.45 30.57 5.51
C GLY A 90 2.37 31.63 5.20
N ARG A 91 1.16 31.46 5.73
CA ARG A 91 0.11 32.49 5.80
C ARG A 91 -0.10 32.84 7.26
#